data_AF-A0A940LD20-F1
#
_entry.id   AF-A0A940LD20-F1
#
_cell.length_a   1.000
_cell.length_b   1.000
_cell.length_c   1.000
_cell.angle_alpha   90.00
_cell.angle_beta   90.00
_cell.angle_gamma   90.00
#
_symmetry.space_group_name_H-M   'P 1'
#
loop_
_entity.id
_entity.type
_entity.pdbx_description
1 polymer ?
#
loop_
_entity_poly.entity_id
_entity_poly.type
_entity_poly.pdbx_seq_one_letter_code
_entity_poly.pdbx_strand_id
1 'polypeptide(L)' 'MAEMNNQNPKKSVRGFAAMDTEKQREIARKGGRAAHEQGVAHEWSSQEAREAGKKGGQSRGKRSKEEGPLL' A
#
# COMPACT_ATOMS: atom_id res chain seq x y z
N MET A 1 -9.23 -51.91 -3.11
CA MET A 1 -8.74 -50.75 -3.90
C MET A 1 -9.25 -49.50 -3.20
N ALA A 2 -8.37 -48.77 -2.51
CA ALA A 2 -8.73 -47.49 -1.90
C ALA A 2 -8.38 -46.37 -2.89
N GLU A 3 -9.38 -45.68 -3.41
CA GLU A 3 -9.21 -44.52 -4.29
C GLU A 3 -8.63 -43.34 -3.49
N MET A 4 -7.45 -42.88 -3.90
CA MET A 4 -6.81 -41.69 -3.34
C MET A 4 -7.41 -40.44 -3.99
N ASN A 5 -8.31 -39.76 -3.29
CA ASN A 5 -8.87 -38.49 -3.71
C ASN A 5 -7.83 -37.36 -3.50
N ASN A 6 -6.96 -37.16 -4.48
CA ASN A 6 -5.96 -36.09 -4.51
C ASN A 6 -6.61 -34.74 -4.85
N GLN A 7 -7.44 -34.22 -3.96
CA GLN A 7 -7.93 -32.86 -4.04
C GLN A 7 -6.92 -31.95 -3.33
N ASN A 8 -5.85 -31.58 -4.03
CA ASN A 8 -5.03 -30.45 -3.61
C ASN A 8 -5.88 -29.17 -3.84
N PRO A 9 -6.41 -28.49 -2.80
CA PRO A 9 -7.20 -27.30 -3.01
C PRO A 9 -6.27 -26.22 -3.58
N LYS A 10 -6.41 -25.94 -4.89
CA LYS A 10 -5.76 -24.79 -5.53
C LYS A 10 -6.03 -23.58 -4.62
N LYS A 11 -4.98 -23.01 -4.03
CA LYS A 11 -5.10 -21.86 -3.11
C LYS A 11 -5.96 -20.81 -3.80
N SER A 12 -7.13 -20.55 -3.23
CA SER A 12 -8.03 -19.53 -3.76
C SER A 12 -7.30 -18.18 -3.72
N VAL A 13 -7.40 -17.43 -4.82
CA VAL A 13 -6.79 -16.11 -4.95
C VAL A 13 -7.62 -15.19 -4.03
N ARG A 14 -7.04 -14.87 -2.86
CA ARG A 14 -7.73 -14.18 -1.76
C ARG A 14 -6.93 -12.98 -1.27
N GLY A 15 -7.62 -12.02 -0.68
CA GLY A 15 -7.02 -10.82 -0.10
C GLY A 15 -7.09 -9.59 -1.00
N PHE A 16 -6.55 -8.48 -0.52
CA PHE A 16 -6.70 -7.17 -1.16
C PHE A 16 -6.07 -7.12 -2.56
N ALA A 17 -4.86 -7.67 -2.71
CA ALA A 17 -4.14 -7.71 -3.98
C ALA A 17 -4.80 -8.62 -5.04
N ALA A 18 -5.63 -9.57 -4.62
CA ALA A 18 -6.36 -10.49 -5.48
C ALA A 18 -7.68 -9.91 -6.04
N MET A 19 -8.13 -8.75 -5.55
CA MET A 19 -9.36 -8.11 -6.01
C MET A 19 -9.15 -7.34 -7.31
N ASP A 20 -10.26 -7.01 -7.99
CA ASP A 20 -10.24 -6.07 -9.11
C ASP A 20 -9.66 -4.70 -8.69
N THR A 21 -8.95 -4.05 -9.61
CA THR A 21 -8.23 -2.79 -9.37
C THR A 21 -9.15 -1.61 -9.04
N GLU A 22 -10.35 -1.55 -9.63
CA GLU A 22 -11.32 -0.51 -9.33
C GLU A 22 -11.86 -0.68 -7.92
N LYS A 23 -12.18 -1.93 -7.55
CA LYS A 23 -12.64 -2.29 -6.21
C LYS A 23 -11.58 -2.00 -5.15
N GLN A 24 -10.31 -2.33 -5.41
CA GLN A 24 -9.20 -1.97 -4.52
C GLN A 24 -9.11 -0.45 -4.31
N ARG A 25 -9.17 0.32 -5.40
CA ARG A 25 -9.10 1.78 -5.35
C ARG A 25 -10.30 2.37 -4.59
N GLU A 26 -11.49 1.83 -4.78
CA GLU A 26 -12.68 2.25 -4.04
C GLU A 26 -12.54 1.99 -2.54
N ILE A 27 -12.09 0.79 -2.14
CA ILE A 27 -11.86 0.44 -0.74
C ILE A 27 -10.78 1.35 -0.13
N ALA A 28 -9.67 1.59 -0.83
CA ALA A 28 -8.62 2.49 -0.37
C ALA A 28 -9.14 3.92 -0.14
N ARG A 29 -9.93 4.45 -1.09
CA ARG A 29 -10.57 5.77 -0.95
C ARG A 29 -11.53 5.83 0.24
N LYS A 30 -12.35 4.79 0.43
CA LYS A 30 -13.28 4.71 1.57
C LYS A 30 -12.52 4.66 2.89
N GLY A 31 -11.45 3.87 2.99
CA GLY A 31 -10.61 3.78 4.18
C GLY A 31 -9.95 5.11 4.55
N GLY A 32 -9.43 5.85 3.55
CA GLY A 32 -8.87 7.18 3.77
C GLY A 32 -9.91 8.18 4.30
N ARG A 33 -11.11 8.22 3.71
CA ARG A 33 -12.20 9.09 4.19
C ARG A 33 -12.66 8.71 5.58
N ALA A 34 -12.87 7.42 5.85
CA ALA A 34 -13.31 6.94 7.15
C ALA A 34 -12.30 7.29 8.26
N ALA A 35 -11.00 7.20 7.99
CA ALA A 35 -9.98 7.58 8.96
C ALA A 35 -10.03 9.08 9.31
N HIS A 36 -10.29 9.93 8.31
CA HIS A 36 -10.48 11.37 8.52
C HIS A 36 -11.80 11.67 9.27
N GLU A 37 -12.91 11.05 8.86
CA GLU A 37 -14.22 11.23 9.49
C GLU A 37 -14.24 10.76 10.95
N GLN A 38 -13.55 9.66 11.26
CA GLN A 38 -13.50 9.10 12.63
C GLN A 38 -12.54 9.85 13.56
N GLY A 39 -11.80 10.85 13.07
CA GLY A 39 -10.82 11.60 13.88
C GLY A 39 -9.66 10.75 14.42
N VAL A 40 -9.48 9.53 13.89
CA VAL A 40 -8.31 8.66 14.17
C VAL A 40 -7.14 9.06 13.25
N ALA A 41 -7.42 9.78 12.17
CA ALA A 41 -6.37 10.43 11.40
C ALA A 41 -5.61 11.41 12.29
N HIS A 42 -4.30 11.22 12.40
CA HIS A 42 -3.43 12.22 13.01
C HIS A 42 -3.64 13.55 12.27
N GLU A 43 -4.14 14.56 12.97
CA GLU A 43 -4.12 15.92 12.46
C GLU A 43 -2.67 16.37 12.42
N TRP A 44 -2.08 16.37 11.24
CA TRP A 44 -0.73 16.91 11.08
C TRP A 44 -0.78 18.41 11.26
N SER A 45 -0.02 18.91 12.24
CA SER A 45 0.33 20.32 12.26
C SER A 45 1.10 20.67 10.98
N SER A 46 1.02 21.93 10.53
CA SER A 46 1.76 22.40 9.35
C SER A 46 3.26 22.12 9.43
N GLN A 47 3.81 22.11 10.65
CA GLN A 47 5.22 21.78 10.90
C GLN A 47 5.49 20.28 10.66
N GLU A 48 4.65 19.41 11.22
CA GLU A 48 4.81 17.96 11.11
C GLU A 48 4.62 17.47 9.67
N ALA A 49 3.64 18.00 8.95
CA ALA A 49 3.45 17.71 7.52
C ALA A 49 4.70 18.07 6.70
N ARG A 50 5.35 19.20 7.02
CA ARG A 50 6.58 19.66 6.36
C ARG A 50 7.77 18.74 6.67
N GLU A 51 7.90 18.28 7.91
CA GLU A 51 8.95 17.34 8.32
C GLU A 51 8.77 15.96 7.67
N ALA A 52 7.55 15.43 7.68
CA ALA A 52 7.20 14.18 6.99
C ALA A 52 7.46 14.28 5.48
N GLY A 53 7.06 15.38 4.85
CA GLY A 53 7.33 15.67 3.44
C GLY A 53 8.83 15.76 3.13
N LYS A 54 9.61 16.45 3.98
CA LYS A 54 11.08 16.53 3.85
C LYS A 54 11.72 15.13 3.94
N LYS A 55 11.29 14.31 4.90
CA LYS A 55 11.77 12.93 5.07
C LYS A 55 11.42 12.04 3.87
N GLY A 56 10.20 12.15 3.35
CA GLY A 56 9.77 11.44 2.14
C GLY A 56 10.49 11.89 0.87
N GLY A 57 10.80 13.17 0.76
CA GLY A 57 11.62 13.71 -0.34
C GLY A 57 13.06 13.22 -0.28
N GLN A 58 13.66 13.15 0.91
CA GLN A 58 15.01 12.62 1.11
C GLN A 58 15.11 11.12 0.77
N SER A 59 14.13 10.30 1.17
CA SER A 59 14.14 8.87 0.85
C SER A 59 14.01 8.58 -0.64
N ARG A 60 13.28 9.43 -1.38
CA ARG A 60 13.21 9.37 -2.85
C ARG A 60 14.45 9.92 -3.52
N GLY A 61 15.00 11.03 -3.02
CA GLY A 61 16.15 11.72 -3.60
C GLY A 61 17.49 10.99 -3.40
N LYS A 62 17.61 10.07 -2.43
CA LYS A 62 18.80 9.22 -2.30
C LYS A 62 18.94 8.22 -3.46
N ARG A 63 17.83 7.64 -3.93
CA ARG A 63 17.84 6.71 -5.07
C ARG A 63 18.21 7.35 -6.41
N SER A 64 18.12 8.68 -6.54
CA SER A 64 18.50 9.39 -7.76
C SER A 64 19.91 9.98 -7.73
N LYS A 65 20.63 9.88 -6.61
CA LYS A 65 21.99 10.42 -6.46
C LYS A 65 23.10 9.38 -6.51
N GLU A 66 22.79 8.11 -6.27
CA GLU A 66 23.80 7.03 -6.23
C GLU A 66 23.98 6.31 -7.58
N GLU A 67 23.12 6.59 -8.56
CA GLU A 67 23.18 6.03 -9.92
C GLU A 67 23.13 7.19 -10.95
N GLY A 68 24.17 8.03 -10.96
CA GLY A 68 24.40 8.91 -12.10
C GLY A 68 24.90 8.07 -13.29
N PRO A 69 24.46 8.31 -14.53
CA PRO A 69 24.92 7.52 -15.67
C PRO A 69 26.44 7.68 -15.80
N LEU A 70 27.15 6.55 -15.81
CA LEU A 70 28.56 6.49 -16.18
C LEU A 70 28.66 6.96 -17.65
N LEU A 71 29.26 8.13 -17.86
CA LEU A 71 29.80 8.60 -19.13
C LEU A 71 31.31 8.76 -18.98
#